data_AF-A0A679IWS5-F1
#
_entry.id   AF-A0A679IWS5-F1
#
_cell.length_a   1.000
_cell.length_b   1.000
_cell.length_c   1.000
_cell.angle_alpha   90.00
_cell.angle_beta   90.00
_cell.angle_gamma   90.00
#
_symmetry.space_group_name_H-M   'P 1'
#
loop_
_entity.id
_entity.type
_entity.pdbx_description
1 polymer ?
#
loop_
_entity_poly.entity_id
_entity_poly.type
_entity_poly.pdbx_seq_one_letter_code
_entity_poly.pdbx_strand_id
1 'polypeptide(L)'
;MYFSCRPDPDAEGRYVSYSAYVDLDRSDLFKIRGVADEPILPLGGTGTFDEFGTYPVSVIRTGSEVRAYYAGWTRCVSVPFNTAIGCAVSRDGGRRFERLGPGPILAYSPDEPFVMSGPKVRRFDDAWYLFYIAGRSWKLVDGRPEPVYRIRMATSSDGLSWTKANRDLIPPRIEADEAQASPDVFEAGGRYHMHFCYRYSAGFRSYERGYRIGYAWSTDLLHWTRDDTRCGIDVSAEGWDSQMISYPHVFAVDGRIYLAYLGNEVGRGGFGLAVLDGLLD
;
A
#
# COMPACT_ATOMS: atom_id res chain seq x y z
N MET A 1 -8.52 -2.35 -11.47
CA MET A 1 -7.85 -2.33 -10.15
C MET A 1 -6.42 -2.79 -10.31
N TYR A 2 -5.46 -2.18 -9.62
CA TYR A 2 -4.04 -2.55 -9.72
C TYR A 2 -3.65 -3.49 -8.59
N PHE A 3 -2.78 -4.45 -8.89
CA PHE A 3 -2.30 -5.43 -7.93
C PHE A 3 -0.83 -5.78 -8.17
N SER A 4 -0.17 -6.29 -7.13
CA SER A 4 1.23 -6.69 -7.19
C SER A 4 1.36 -8.14 -7.65
N CYS A 5 2.33 -8.40 -8.51
CA CYS A 5 2.67 -9.73 -9.02
C CYS A 5 4.08 -10.09 -8.58
N ARG A 6 4.28 -11.36 -8.26
CA ARG A 6 5.59 -11.93 -7.96
C ARG A 6 5.78 -13.19 -8.79
N PRO A 7 6.51 -13.13 -9.93
CA PRO A 7 6.85 -14.33 -10.68
C PRO A 7 7.71 -15.28 -9.85
N ASP A 8 7.88 -16.49 -10.38
CA ASP A 8 8.83 -17.45 -9.84
C ASP A 8 10.24 -16.85 -9.76
N PRO A 9 11.04 -17.28 -8.76
CA PRO A 9 12.37 -16.73 -8.58
C PRO A 9 13.32 -17.13 -9.72
N ASP A 10 14.42 -16.40 -9.87
CA ASP A 10 15.51 -16.78 -10.76
C ASP A 10 16.21 -18.08 -10.31
N ALA A 11 17.20 -18.54 -11.09
CA ALA A 11 17.95 -19.76 -10.81
C ALA A 11 18.67 -19.74 -9.45
N GLU A 12 18.93 -18.55 -8.89
CA GLU A 12 19.54 -18.35 -7.58
C GLU A 12 18.49 -18.19 -6.46
N GLY A 13 17.21 -18.39 -6.76
CA GLY A 13 16.12 -18.28 -5.78
C GLY A 13 15.73 -16.84 -5.45
N ARG A 14 16.11 -15.85 -6.26
CA ARG A 14 15.84 -14.44 -6.00
C ARG A 14 14.60 -13.97 -6.75
N TYR A 15 13.69 -13.36 -6.00
CA TYR A 15 12.46 -12.82 -6.55
C TYR A 15 12.66 -11.44 -7.17
N VAL A 16 11.83 -11.14 -8.16
CA VAL A 16 11.49 -9.78 -8.60
C VAL A 16 9.99 -9.56 -8.41
N SER A 17 9.53 -8.33 -8.53
CA SER A 17 8.09 -8.02 -8.44
C SER A 17 7.66 -6.91 -9.38
N TYR A 18 6.41 -7.03 -9.82
CA TYR A 18 5.81 -6.14 -10.79
C TYR A 18 4.45 -5.67 -10.28
N SER A 19 3.91 -4.64 -10.92
CA SER A 19 2.49 -4.28 -10.78
C SER A 19 1.75 -4.57 -12.08
N ALA A 20 0.52 -5.07 -11.97
CA ALA A 20 -0.41 -5.36 -13.06
C ALA A 20 -1.79 -4.76 -12.73
N TYR A 21 -2.76 -4.92 -13.63
CA TYR A 21 -4.15 -4.57 -13.36
C TYR A 21 -5.13 -5.63 -13.84
N VAL A 22 -6.32 -5.62 -13.22
CA VAL A 22 -7.51 -6.34 -13.65
C VAL A 22 -8.61 -5.34 -13.94
N ASP A 23 -9.21 -5.44 -15.11
CA ASP A 23 -10.40 -4.69 -15.48
C ASP A 23 -11.64 -5.47 -15.06
N LEU A 24 -12.52 -4.80 -14.31
CA LEU A 24 -13.76 -5.37 -13.82
C LEU A 24 -14.95 -4.68 -14.46
N ASP A 25 -16.05 -5.42 -14.62
CA ASP A 25 -17.31 -4.85 -15.06
C ASP A 25 -17.84 -3.90 -13.97
N ARG A 26 -18.16 -2.66 -14.34
CA ARG A 26 -18.63 -1.67 -13.36
C ARG A 26 -19.94 -2.09 -12.68
N SER A 27 -20.79 -2.83 -13.40
CA SER A 27 -22.08 -3.29 -12.90
C SER A 27 -21.96 -4.53 -12.00
N ASP A 28 -20.87 -5.27 -12.11
CA ASP A 28 -20.55 -6.45 -11.31
C ASP A 28 -19.03 -6.60 -11.17
N LEU A 29 -18.51 -6.17 -10.02
CA LEU A 29 -17.08 -6.19 -9.74
C LEU A 29 -16.48 -7.60 -9.63
N PHE A 30 -17.28 -8.66 -9.64
CA PHE A 30 -16.78 -10.04 -9.70
C PHE A 30 -16.58 -10.53 -11.15
N LYS A 31 -17.08 -9.78 -12.13
CA LYS A 31 -16.92 -10.11 -13.54
C LYS A 31 -15.67 -9.48 -14.13
N ILE A 32 -14.67 -10.30 -14.39
CA ILE A 32 -13.42 -9.90 -15.04
C ILE A 32 -13.68 -9.60 -16.53
N ARG A 33 -13.31 -8.39 -16.96
CA ARG A 33 -13.34 -7.94 -18.36
C ARG A 33 -12.03 -8.22 -19.08
N GLY A 34 -10.92 -8.20 -18.33
CA GLY A 34 -9.58 -8.42 -18.84
C GLY A 34 -8.56 -8.34 -17.72
N VAL A 35 -7.39 -8.89 -17.97
CA VAL A 35 -6.21 -8.79 -17.10
C VAL A 35 -5.09 -8.23 -17.95
N ALA A 36 -4.19 -7.45 -17.35
CA ALA A 36 -3.03 -6.92 -18.06
C ALA A 36 -2.19 -8.05 -18.67
N ASP A 37 -1.89 -7.94 -19.97
CA ASP A 37 -1.02 -8.90 -20.67
C ASP A 37 0.46 -8.74 -20.28
N GLU A 38 0.84 -7.56 -19.78
CA GLU A 38 2.19 -7.22 -19.38
C GLU A 38 2.17 -6.35 -18.10
N PRO A 39 3.28 -6.30 -17.33
CA PRO A 39 3.45 -5.34 -16.25
C PRO A 39 3.16 -3.90 -16.67
N ILE A 40 2.54 -3.13 -15.79
CA ILE A 40 2.23 -1.71 -16.06
C ILE A 40 3.49 -0.84 -16.15
N LEU A 41 4.59 -1.31 -15.57
CA LEU A 41 5.86 -0.62 -15.49
C LEU A 41 7.01 -1.66 -15.52
N PRO A 42 8.01 -1.52 -16.42
CA PRO A 42 9.17 -2.39 -16.41
C PRO A 42 10.09 -2.09 -15.21
N LEU A 43 10.93 -3.07 -14.85
CA LEU A 43 11.96 -2.88 -13.82
C LEU A 43 12.93 -1.76 -14.17
N GLY A 44 13.53 -1.19 -13.14
CA GLY A 44 14.60 -0.21 -13.25
C GLY A 44 15.87 -0.77 -13.88
N GLY A 45 16.81 0.13 -14.18
CA GLY A 45 18.15 -0.26 -14.61
C GLY A 45 19.04 -0.66 -13.44
N THR A 46 20.22 -1.22 -13.73
CA THR A 46 21.19 -1.59 -12.69
C THR A 46 21.51 -0.40 -11.77
N GLY A 47 21.37 -0.62 -10.47
CA GLY A 47 21.64 0.38 -9.43
C GLY A 47 20.51 1.38 -9.18
N THR A 48 19.40 1.34 -9.92
CA THR A 48 18.24 2.18 -9.59
C THR A 48 17.46 1.59 -8.41
N PHE A 49 16.67 2.44 -7.75
CA PHE A 49 15.93 2.06 -6.55
C PHE A 49 14.84 1.00 -6.82
N ASP A 50 14.42 0.85 -8.07
CA ASP A 50 13.37 -0.03 -8.57
C ASP A 50 13.92 -1.18 -9.45
N GLU A 51 15.21 -1.49 -9.35
CA GLU A 51 15.88 -2.55 -10.14
C GLU A 51 15.21 -3.92 -10.00
N PHE A 52 14.71 -4.27 -8.80
CA PHE A 52 14.16 -5.60 -8.54
C PHE A 52 12.66 -5.60 -8.25
N GLY A 53 12.01 -4.44 -8.24
CA GLY A 53 10.56 -4.41 -8.35
C GLY A 53 9.89 -3.06 -8.22
N THR A 54 8.63 -3.03 -8.66
CA THR A 54 7.80 -1.83 -8.86
C THR A 54 6.46 -1.93 -8.13
N TYR A 55 6.49 -2.32 -6.85
CA TYR A 55 5.30 -2.59 -6.03
C TYR A 55 5.47 -2.07 -4.59
N PRO A 56 4.38 -1.76 -3.88
CA PRO A 56 3.02 -1.62 -4.37
C PRO A 56 2.82 -0.31 -5.13
N VAL A 57 1.72 -0.19 -5.87
CA VAL A 57 1.35 1.00 -6.66
C VAL A 57 0.03 1.61 -6.16
N SER A 58 -0.03 2.94 -6.15
CA SER A 58 -1.24 3.73 -5.99
C SER A 58 -1.37 4.69 -7.15
N VAL A 59 -2.56 4.74 -7.76
CA VAL A 59 -2.82 5.58 -8.93
C VAL A 59 -3.86 6.65 -8.64
N ILE A 60 -3.79 7.73 -9.39
CA ILE A 60 -4.80 8.80 -9.39
C ILE A 60 -4.89 9.44 -10.78
N ARG A 61 -6.11 9.76 -11.23
CA ARG A 61 -6.32 10.51 -12.48
C ARG A 61 -6.06 12.00 -12.25
N THR A 62 -5.37 12.63 -13.19
CA THR A 62 -5.12 14.06 -13.22
C THR A 62 -5.27 14.61 -14.63
N GLY A 63 -6.40 15.27 -14.89
CA GLY A 63 -6.75 15.70 -16.24
C GLY A 63 -6.87 14.50 -17.18
N SER A 64 -6.11 14.52 -18.29
CA SER A 64 -6.06 13.42 -19.26
C SER A 64 -5.06 12.31 -18.91
N GLU A 65 -4.24 12.49 -17.88
CA GLU A 65 -3.21 11.54 -17.47
C GLU A 65 -3.64 10.69 -16.27
N VAL A 66 -3.02 9.53 -16.12
CA VAL A 66 -3.04 8.76 -14.87
C VAL A 66 -1.65 8.79 -14.27
N ARG A 67 -1.53 9.19 -13.01
CA ARG A 67 -0.25 9.19 -12.28
C ARG A 67 -0.19 7.98 -11.36
N ALA A 68 0.94 7.29 -11.35
CA ALA A 68 1.25 6.17 -10.46
C ALA A 68 2.38 6.56 -9.51
N TYR A 69 2.14 6.32 -8.23
CA TYR A 69 3.14 6.35 -7.17
C TYR A 69 3.41 4.91 -6.79
N TYR A 70 4.65 4.48 -6.89
CA TYR A 70 5.02 3.08 -6.65
C TYR A 70 6.25 3.01 -5.75
N ALA A 71 6.35 1.95 -4.95
CA ALA A 71 7.61 1.66 -4.30
C ALA A 71 8.51 0.87 -5.24
N GLY A 72 9.71 1.38 -5.48
CA GLY A 72 10.82 0.63 -6.04
C GLY A 72 11.57 -0.08 -4.93
N TRP A 73 12.01 -1.32 -5.15
CA TRP A 73 12.92 -1.96 -4.21
C TRP A 73 14.21 -2.47 -4.85
N THR A 74 15.28 -2.38 -4.05
CA THR A 74 16.60 -2.91 -4.35
C THR A 74 17.03 -3.90 -3.28
N ARG A 75 17.90 -4.85 -3.65
CA ARG A 75 18.43 -5.88 -2.75
C ARG A 75 19.55 -5.31 -1.90
N CYS A 76 19.63 -5.74 -0.64
CA CYS A 76 20.71 -5.35 0.26
C CYS A 76 21.43 -6.58 0.81
N VAL A 77 22.63 -6.37 1.37
CA VAL A 77 23.43 -7.44 1.98
C VAL A 77 23.05 -7.63 3.45
N SER A 78 22.98 -6.53 4.23
CA SER A 78 22.71 -6.60 5.67
C SER A 78 21.23 -6.85 6.01
N VAL A 79 20.33 -6.47 5.10
CA VAL A 79 18.88 -6.65 5.21
C VAL A 79 18.35 -7.12 3.86
N PRO A 80 17.15 -7.72 3.77
CA PRO A 80 16.68 -8.30 2.51
C PRO A 80 16.51 -7.27 1.37
N PHE A 81 16.11 -6.04 1.71
CA PHE A 81 15.82 -4.99 0.73
C PHE A 81 15.85 -3.59 1.34
N ASN A 82 15.93 -2.58 0.47
CA ASN A 82 15.54 -1.21 0.76
C ASN A 82 14.58 -0.69 -0.33
N THR A 83 13.79 0.32 -0.02
CA THR A 83 12.78 0.86 -0.94
C THR A 83 12.74 2.38 -0.94
N ALA A 84 12.33 2.95 -2.07
CA ALA A 84 11.98 4.37 -2.21
C ALA A 84 10.75 4.53 -3.10
N ILE A 85 10.08 5.67 -3.04
CA ILE A 85 8.84 5.90 -3.81
C ILE A 85 9.17 6.67 -5.09
N GLY A 86 8.83 6.06 -6.22
CA GLY A 86 8.90 6.63 -7.56
C GLY A 86 7.57 7.18 -8.05
N CYS A 87 7.63 7.88 -9.19
CA CYS A 87 6.47 8.39 -9.91
C CYS A 87 6.54 8.00 -11.38
N ALA A 88 5.40 7.62 -11.94
CA ALA A 88 5.24 7.31 -13.35
C ALA A 88 3.92 7.88 -13.87
N VAL A 89 3.84 8.11 -15.19
CA VAL A 89 2.67 8.70 -15.85
C VAL A 89 2.21 7.77 -16.96
N SER A 90 0.90 7.64 -17.08
CA SER A 90 0.22 6.94 -18.16
C SER A 90 -0.61 7.94 -18.97
N ARG A 91 -0.52 7.80 -20.30
CA ARG A 91 -1.30 8.56 -21.29
C ARG A 91 -2.30 7.68 -22.05
N ASP A 92 -2.40 6.39 -21.67
CA ASP A 92 -3.24 5.37 -22.32
C ASP A 92 -4.35 4.86 -21.38
N GLY A 93 -4.76 5.69 -20.43
CA GLY A 93 -5.84 5.40 -19.49
C GLY A 93 -5.43 4.54 -18.29
N GLY A 94 -4.13 4.32 -18.07
CA GLY A 94 -3.57 3.55 -16.97
C GLY A 94 -3.13 2.14 -17.34
N ARG A 95 -2.98 1.83 -18.64
CA ARG A 95 -2.59 0.48 -19.09
C ARG A 95 -1.07 0.30 -19.00
N ARG A 96 -0.32 1.30 -19.42
CA ARG A 96 1.15 1.35 -19.31
C ARG A 96 1.58 2.69 -18.73
N PHE A 97 2.68 2.67 -17.98
CA PHE A 97 3.25 3.85 -17.35
C PHE A 97 4.71 4.03 -17.76
N GLU A 98 5.12 5.29 -17.84
CA GLU A 98 6.50 5.72 -18.05
C GLU A 98 6.99 6.44 -16.80
N ARG A 99 8.15 6.02 -16.26
CA ARG A 99 8.75 6.70 -15.09
C ARG A 99 9.08 8.14 -15.44
N LEU A 100 8.92 9.05 -14.48
CA LEU A 100 9.41 10.42 -14.64
C LEU A 100 10.94 10.50 -14.73
N GLY A 101 11.63 9.53 -14.15
CA GLY A 101 13.09 9.41 -14.18
C GLY A 101 13.58 8.13 -13.49
N PRO A 102 14.91 7.90 -13.48
CA PRO A 102 15.52 6.72 -12.85
C PRO A 102 15.62 6.83 -11.32
N GLY A 103 15.43 8.02 -10.76
CA GLY A 103 15.47 8.28 -9.32
C GLY A 103 14.08 8.32 -8.67
N PRO A 104 13.99 8.11 -7.35
CA PRO A 104 12.74 8.24 -6.61
C PRO A 104 12.34 9.70 -6.43
N ILE A 105 11.05 9.95 -6.26
CA ILE A 105 10.50 11.27 -5.87
C ILE A 105 10.40 11.44 -4.34
N LEU A 106 10.45 10.34 -3.58
CA LEU A 106 10.52 10.37 -2.13
C LEU A 106 11.44 9.25 -1.63
N ALA A 107 12.60 9.64 -1.10
CA ALA A 107 13.62 8.76 -0.54
C ALA A 107 13.64 8.79 0.99
N TYR A 108 14.46 7.91 1.59
CA TYR A 108 14.75 7.93 3.02
C TYR A 108 15.44 9.24 3.43
N SER A 109 15.29 9.61 4.69
CA SER A 109 15.83 10.84 5.27
C SER A 109 16.35 10.57 6.69
N PRO A 110 17.05 11.51 7.37
CA PRO A 110 17.56 11.27 8.72
C PRO A 110 16.52 10.73 9.71
N ASP A 111 15.27 11.19 9.63
CA ASP A 111 14.16 10.75 10.49
C ASP A 111 13.39 9.51 9.97
N GLU A 112 13.72 9.04 8.76
CA GLU A 112 13.11 7.91 8.06
C GLU A 112 14.18 7.11 7.30
N PRO A 113 15.14 6.47 7.99
CA PRO A 113 16.39 6.02 7.38
C PRO A 113 16.30 4.66 6.67
N PHE A 114 15.14 4.01 6.67
CA PHE A 114 14.94 2.65 6.17
C PHE A 114 13.93 2.64 5.01
N VAL A 115 13.06 1.62 4.98
CA VAL A 115 12.10 1.39 3.90
C VAL A 115 11.11 2.54 3.76
N MET A 116 10.97 3.07 2.55
CA MET A 116 9.94 4.03 2.15
C MET A 116 9.04 3.37 1.11
N SER A 117 7.84 2.94 1.50
CA SER A 117 7.00 2.07 0.65
C SER A 117 5.50 2.28 0.91
N GLY A 118 4.65 1.42 0.35
CA GLY A 118 3.21 1.43 0.56
C GLY A 118 2.53 2.75 0.19
N PRO A 119 2.88 3.43 -0.92
CA PRO A 119 2.28 4.71 -1.25
C PRO A 119 0.77 4.58 -1.43
N LYS A 120 0.02 5.53 -0.89
CA LYS A 120 -1.41 5.75 -1.12
C LYS A 120 -1.61 7.22 -1.39
N VAL A 121 -1.83 7.56 -2.66
CA VAL A 121 -2.05 8.95 -3.08
C VAL A 121 -3.52 9.31 -2.98
N ARG A 122 -3.79 10.50 -2.46
CA ARG A 122 -5.11 11.14 -2.43
C ARG A 122 -4.99 12.61 -2.80
N ARG A 123 -6.11 13.15 -3.27
CA ARG A 123 -6.30 14.57 -3.46
C ARG A 123 -7.54 14.96 -2.66
N PHE A 124 -7.35 15.87 -1.72
CA PHE A 124 -8.42 16.52 -0.98
C PHE A 124 -8.29 18.01 -1.27
N ASP A 125 -9.38 18.61 -1.74
CA ASP A 125 -9.39 19.95 -2.31
C ASP A 125 -8.28 20.14 -3.38
N ASP A 126 -7.44 21.16 -3.22
CA ASP A 126 -6.34 21.50 -4.12
C ASP A 126 -4.99 20.90 -3.72
N ALA A 127 -4.94 20.13 -2.63
CA ALA A 127 -3.71 19.58 -2.10
C ALA A 127 -3.55 18.08 -2.40
N TRP A 128 -2.31 17.67 -2.64
CA TRP A 128 -1.92 16.28 -2.77
C TRP A 128 -1.47 15.73 -1.43
N TYR A 129 -1.89 14.51 -1.15
CA TYR A 129 -1.53 13.76 0.04
C TYR A 129 -0.95 12.42 -0.38
N LEU A 130 0.24 12.12 0.12
CA LEU A 130 0.87 10.82 -0.02
C LEU A 130 1.00 10.21 1.37
N PHE A 131 0.17 9.21 1.64
CA PHE A 131 0.35 8.34 2.80
C PHE A 131 1.30 7.22 2.41
N TYR A 132 2.20 6.83 3.32
CA TYR A 132 3.22 5.83 3.06
C TYR A 132 3.65 5.14 4.36
N ILE A 133 4.43 4.08 4.23
CA ILE A 133 5.15 3.47 5.36
C ILE A 133 6.59 3.93 5.39
N ALA A 134 7.07 4.25 6.59
CA ALA A 134 8.47 4.53 6.87
C ALA A 134 9.01 3.49 7.86
N GLY A 135 10.13 2.86 7.50
CA GLY A 135 10.81 1.92 8.39
C GLY A 135 11.36 2.59 9.63
N ARG A 136 11.23 1.91 10.77
CA ARG A 136 11.72 2.34 12.09
C ARG A 136 12.89 1.51 12.57
N SER A 137 12.90 0.24 12.28
CA SER A 137 13.98 -0.67 12.63
C SER A 137 13.87 -1.97 11.83
N TRP A 138 14.96 -2.73 11.83
CA TRP A 138 14.98 -4.12 11.41
C TRP A 138 15.20 -4.97 12.66
N LYS A 139 14.21 -5.81 12.98
CA LYS A 139 14.27 -6.70 14.14
C LYS A 139 14.82 -8.05 13.71
N LEU A 140 15.83 -8.54 14.41
CA LEU A 140 16.36 -9.88 14.13
C LEU A 140 15.45 -10.92 14.79
N VAL A 141 14.80 -11.74 13.98
CA VAL A 141 13.91 -12.81 14.41
C VAL A 141 14.43 -14.11 13.78
N ASP A 142 14.86 -15.05 14.60
CA ASP A 142 15.43 -16.34 14.16
C ASP A 142 16.54 -16.17 13.10
N GLY A 143 17.41 -15.17 13.29
CA GLY A 143 18.51 -14.86 12.37
C GLY A 143 18.09 -14.12 11.09
N ARG A 144 16.80 -13.80 10.92
CA ARG A 144 16.29 -13.03 9.78
C ARG A 144 15.88 -11.61 10.18
N PRO A 145 16.34 -10.57 9.47
CA PRO A 145 15.84 -9.22 9.68
C PRO A 145 14.38 -9.09 9.18
N GLU A 146 13.48 -8.71 10.08
CA GLU A 146 12.07 -8.40 9.79
C GLU A 146 11.82 -6.90 9.99
N PRO A 147 11.15 -6.22 9.03
CA PRO A 147 11.00 -4.78 9.09
C PRO A 147 9.88 -4.37 10.06
N VAL A 148 10.15 -3.35 10.86
CA VAL A 148 9.16 -2.58 11.61
C VAL A 148 8.98 -1.25 10.91
N TYR A 149 7.75 -0.90 10.57
CA TYR A 149 7.43 0.32 9.85
C TYR A 149 6.16 0.97 10.40
N ARG A 150 6.05 2.27 10.23
CA ARG A 150 4.93 3.11 10.70
C ARG A 150 4.32 3.88 9.57
N ILE A 151 3.03 4.18 9.70
CA ILE A 151 2.30 5.01 8.75
C ILE A 151 2.69 6.46 8.94
N ARG A 152 3.07 7.11 7.85
CA ARG A 152 3.45 8.52 7.76
C ARG A 152 2.82 9.16 6.53
N MET A 153 2.98 10.48 6.39
CA MET A 153 2.47 11.22 5.23
C MET A 153 3.36 12.38 4.82
N ALA A 154 3.17 12.80 3.58
CA ALA A 154 3.67 14.05 3.04
C ALA A 154 2.56 14.76 2.25
N THR A 155 2.68 16.09 2.14
CA THR A 155 1.80 16.93 1.33
C THR A 155 2.55 17.53 0.14
N SER A 156 1.82 17.91 -0.90
CA SER A 156 2.40 18.51 -2.10
C SER A 156 1.36 19.38 -2.82
N SER A 157 1.82 20.42 -3.54
CA SER A 157 0.99 21.25 -4.42
C SER A 157 0.96 20.73 -5.87
N ASP A 158 2.03 20.06 -6.31
CA ASP A 158 2.19 19.55 -7.68
C ASP A 158 2.11 18.01 -7.76
N GLY A 159 2.11 17.33 -6.61
CA GLY A 159 2.16 15.89 -6.46
C GLY A 159 3.53 15.27 -6.77
N LEU A 160 4.58 16.06 -6.89
CA LEU A 160 5.94 15.63 -7.23
C LEU A 160 6.95 16.05 -6.15
N SER A 161 6.80 17.27 -5.66
CA SER A 161 7.63 17.86 -4.61
C SER A 161 6.92 17.72 -3.27
N TRP A 162 7.46 16.90 -2.37
CA TRP A 162 6.77 16.48 -1.15
C TRP A 162 7.36 17.11 0.12
N THR A 163 6.48 17.65 0.97
CA THR A 163 6.82 18.09 2.33
C THR A 163 6.36 17.03 3.33
N LYS A 164 7.30 16.34 3.96
CA LYS A 164 7.02 15.29 4.95
C LYS A 164 6.45 15.89 6.22
N ALA A 165 5.45 15.23 6.81
CA ALA A 165 4.88 15.61 8.10
C ALA A 165 5.80 15.29 9.30
N ASN A 166 6.84 14.48 9.08
CA ASN A 166 7.86 14.08 10.07
C ASN A 166 7.25 13.48 11.35
N ARG A 167 6.18 12.70 11.23
CA ARG A 167 5.53 12.04 12.36
C ARG A 167 4.84 10.74 11.95
N ASP A 168 4.71 9.83 12.91
CA ASP A 168 3.84 8.67 12.77
C ASP A 168 2.39 9.10 12.99
N LEU A 169 1.48 8.61 12.16
CA LEU A 169 0.06 8.97 12.21
C LEU A 169 -0.75 8.09 13.15
N ILE A 170 -0.41 6.80 13.22
CA ILE A 170 -1.22 5.80 13.93
C ILE A 170 -0.44 5.24 15.12
N PRO A 171 -0.95 5.33 16.36
CA PRO A 171 -0.27 4.73 17.51
C PRO A 171 -0.32 3.20 17.46
N PRO A 172 0.73 2.50 17.96
CA PRO A 172 0.68 1.05 18.17
C PRO A 172 -0.42 0.67 19.16
N ARG A 173 -0.96 -0.55 19.02
CA ARG A 173 -1.89 -1.13 19.97
C ARG A 173 -1.45 -2.49 20.51
N ILE A 174 -0.94 -3.37 19.65
CA ILE A 174 -0.65 -4.76 20.06
C ILE A 174 0.73 -4.92 20.70
N GLU A 175 1.70 -4.08 20.30
CA GLU A 175 3.05 -4.00 20.89
C GLU A 175 3.77 -2.72 20.45
N ALA A 176 4.86 -2.35 21.14
CA ALA A 176 5.66 -1.17 20.80
C ALA A 176 6.26 -1.19 19.39
N ASP A 177 6.54 -2.38 18.85
CA ASP A 177 7.08 -2.60 17.50
C ASP A 177 6.01 -2.99 16.46
N GLU A 178 4.71 -2.79 16.73
CA GLU A 178 3.64 -3.09 15.77
C GLU A 178 3.94 -2.48 14.40
N ALA A 179 3.95 -3.30 13.35
CA ALA A 179 4.20 -2.82 11.99
C ALA A 179 2.86 -2.49 11.30
N GLN A 180 2.77 -1.31 10.68
CA GLN A 180 1.53 -0.76 10.11
C GLN A 180 1.68 -0.42 8.62
N ALA A 181 0.79 -0.89 7.76
CA ALA A 181 0.89 -0.69 6.31
C ALA A 181 -0.43 -0.41 5.60
N SER A 182 -0.34 -0.07 4.31
CA SER A 182 -1.46 0.27 3.42
C SER A 182 -2.46 1.28 4.01
N PRO A 183 -2.00 2.49 4.37
CA PRO A 183 -2.84 3.54 4.95
C PRO A 183 -3.77 4.16 3.90
N ASP A 184 -4.89 3.52 3.62
CA ASP A 184 -5.80 4.00 2.58
C ASP A 184 -6.87 4.92 3.17
N VAL A 185 -6.86 6.17 2.71
CA VAL A 185 -7.67 7.26 3.26
C VAL A 185 -8.77 7.67 2.29
N PHE A 186 -9.95 7.95 2.81
CA PHE A 186 -11.04 8.55 2.03
C PHE A 186 -11.85 9.50 2.91
N GLU A 187 -12.62 10.38 2.27
CA GLU A 187 -13.45 11.37 2.95
C GLU A 187 -14.92 10.94 2.90
N ALA A 188 -15.59 11.00 4.05
CA ALA A 188 -17.03 10.78 4.19
C ALA A 188 -17.55 11.50 5.45
N GLY A 189 -18.80 11.95 5.45
CA GLY A 189 -19.41 12.55 6.66
C GLY A 189 -18.68 13.80 7.22
N GLY A 190 -17.87 14.49 6.41
CA GLY A 190 -17.04 15.61 6.87
C GLY A 190 -15.80 15.19 7.68
N ARG A 191 -15.39 13.92 7.57
CA ARG A 191 -14.19 13.36 8.20
C ARG A 191 -13.37 12.55 7.20
N TYR A 192 -12.13 12.33 7.59
CA TYR A 192 -11.22 11.43 6.89
C TYR A 192 -11.17 10.10 7.62
N HIS A 193 -11.26 9.02 6.86
CA HIS A 193 -11.31 7.64 7.34
C HIS A 193 -10.13 6.89 6.74
N MET A 194 -9.31 6.27 7.60
CA MET A 194 -8.17 5.46 7.21
C MET A 194 -8.44 4.00 7.56
N HIS A 195 -8.43 3.14 6.55
CA HIS A 195 -8.22 1.71 6.77
C HIS A 195 -6.75 1.40 6.54
N PHE A 196 -6.16 0.64 7.44
CA PHE A 196 -4.76 0.23 7.35
C PHE A 196 -4.64 -1.22 7.81
N CYS A 197 -3.55 -1.90 7.49
CA CYS A 197 -3.25 -3.17 8.12
C CYS A 197 -2.18 -3.02 9.21
N TYR A 198 -2.28 -3.85 10.24
CA TYR A 198 -1.28 -3.92 11.31
C TYR A 198 -0.95 -5.37 11.63
N ARG A 199 0.26 -5.61 12.14
CA ARG A 199 0.74 -6.94 12.53
C ARG A 199 1.81 -6.86 13.61
N TYR A 200 2.08 -7.98 14.26
CA TYR A 200 3.25 -8.10 15.15
C TYR A 200 4.54 -8.00 14.34
N SER A 201 5.60 -7.52 14.99
CA SER A 201 6.96 -7.41 14.43
C SER A 201 7.59 -8.78 14.15
N ALA A 202 7.15 -9.83 14.86
CA ALA A 202 7.64 -11.19 14.74
C ALA A 202 6.48 -12.21 14.66
N GLY A 203 6.67 -13.30 13.91
CA GLY A 203 5.69 -14.39 13.80
C GLY A 203 4.44 -14.05 12.98
N PHE A 204 4.43 -12.96 12.20
CA PHE A 204 3.26 -12.45 11.48
C PHE A 204 2.74 -13.31 10.33
N ARG A 205 3.28 -14.52 10.15
CA ARG A 205 2.78 -15.52 9.22
C ARG A 205 1.82 -16.50 9.89
N SER A 206 1.58 -16.40 11.19
CA SER A 206 0.59 -17.18 11.93
C SER A 206 -0.77 -16.46 12.02
N TYR A 207 -1.82 -17.21 12.38
CA TYR A 207 -3.14 -16.63 12.66
C TYR A 207 -3.09 -15.57 13.76
N GLU A 208 -2.49 -15.90 14.91
CA GLU A 208 -2.50 -15.10 16.14
C GLU A 208 -1.76 -13.78 15.99
N ARG A 209 -0.71 -13.77 15.16
CA ARG A 209 0.22 -12.64 15.01
C ARG A 209 0.15 -11.99 13.63
N GLY A 210 -0.68 -12.54 12.76
CA GLY A 210 -0.84 -12.16 11.37
C GLY A 210 -1.42 -10.78 11.20
N TYR A 211 -1.55 -10.39 9.93
CA TYR A 211 -2.17 -9.12 9.59
C TYR A 211 -3.64 -9.10 9.99
N ARG A 212 -4.05 -7.93 10.47
CA ARG A 212 -5.44 -7.50 10.64
C ARG A 212 -5.63 -6.16 9.97
N ILE A 213 -6.87 -5.78 9.69
CA ILE A 213 -7.23 -4.45 9.22
C ILE A 213 -7.70 -3.65 10.43
N GLY A 214 -7.12 -2.47 10.60
CA GLY A 214 -7.50 -1.48 11.60
C GLY A 214 -8.16 -0.28 10.95
N TYR A 215 -8.79 0.54 11.79
CA TYR A 215 -9.51 1.73 11.37
C TYR A 215 -9.08 2.93 12.22
N ALA A 216 -8.97 4.09 11.60
CA ALA A 216 -8.76 5.36 12.27
C ALA A 216 -9.52 6.47 11.54
N TRP A 217 -9.82 7.55 12.25
CA TRP A 217 -10.43 8.74 11.68
C TRP A 217 -9.68 10.02 12.06
N SER A 218 -9.85 11.06 11.24
CA SER A 218 -9.24 12.37 11.43
C SER A 218 -10.15 13.46 10.88
N THR A 219 -10.01 14.69 11.39
CA THR A 219 -10.65 15.90 10.85
C THR A 219 -9.66 16.83 10.15
N ASP A 220 -8.36 16.53 10.20
CA ASP A 220 -7.29 17.41 9.69
C ASP A 220 -6.18 16.67 8.93
N LEU A 221 -6.37 15.37 8.67
CA LEU A 221 -5.43 14.43 8.02
C LEU A 221 -4.13 14.18 8.79
N LEU A 222 -3.87 14.88 9.90
CA LEU A 222 -2.59 14.86 10.61
C LEU A 222 -2.71 14.19 11.99
N HIS A 223 -3.81 14.44 12.69
CA HIS A 223 -4.12 13.87 13.99
C HIS A 223 -5.21 12.81 13.83
N TRP A 224 -4.87 11.57 14.17
CA TRP A 224 -5.73 10.42 13.94
C TRP A 224 -6.14 9.77 15.26
N THR A 225 -7.42 9.41 15.34
CA THR A 225 -7.97 8.59 16.43
C THR A 225 -8.15 7.18 15.90
N ARG A 226 -7.33 6.24 16.39
CA ARG A 226 -7.43 4.81 16.05
C ARG A 226 -8.57 4.14 16.82
N ASP A 227 -9.46 3.48 16.10
CA ASP A 227 -10.60 2.74 16.63
C ASP A 227 -10.86 1.45 15.83
N ASP A 228 -10.04 0.42 16.06
CA ASP A 228 -10.22 -0.86 15.34
C ASP A 228 -11.59 -1.52 15.57
N THR A 229 -12.36 -1.15 16.62
CA THR A 229 -13.69 -1.72 16.86
C THR A 229 -14.71 -1.30 15.79
N ARG A 230 -14.42 -0.20 15.06
CA ARG A 230 -15.21 0.30 13.94
C ARG A 230 -14.70 -0.14 12.57
N CYS A 231 -13.74 -1.06 12.50
CA CYS A 231 -13.22 -1.57 11.23
C CYS A 231 -14.28 -2.31 10.40
N GLY A 232 -15.22 -2.99 11.06
CA GLY A 232 -16.35 -3.66 10.40
C GLY A 232 -15.99 -4.93 9.63
N ILE A 233 -14.73 -5.36 9.65
CA ILE A 233 -14.26 -6.60 9.03
C ILE A 233 -13.20 -7.29 9.90
N ASP A 234 -13.24 -8.62 9.93
CA ASP A 234 -12.21 -9.48 10.52
C ASP A 234 -12.02 -10.73 9.63
N VAL A 235 -11.05 -11.57 9.98
CA VAL A 235 -10.83 -12.87 9.35
C VAL A 235 -12.08 -13.75 9.38
N SER A 236 -12.30 -14.51 8.31
CA SER A 236 -13.39 -15.48 8.24
C SER A 236 -13.17 -16.65 9.20
N ALA A 237 -14.24 -17.32 9.61
CA ALA A 237 -14.13 -18.55 10.43
C ALA A 237 -13.35 -19.67 9.70
N GLU A 238 -13.45 -19.72 8.38
CA GLU A 238 -12.80 -20.68 7.51
C GLU A 238 -12.55 -20.10 6.10
N GLY A 239 -11.74 -20.78 5.28
CA GLY A 239 -11.51 -20.39 3.89
C GLY A 239 -10.23 -19.59 3.62
N TRP A 240 -10.25 -18.81 2.55
CA TRP A 240 -9.07 -18.17 1.94
C TRP A 240 -8.53 -16.97 2.72
N ASP A 241 -9.30 -16.41 3.64
CA ASP A 241 -9.00 -15.24 4.46
C ASP A 241 -9.18 -15.49 5.98
N SER A 242 -9.15 -16.77 6.39
CA SER A 242 -9.33 -17.17 7.79
C SER A 242 -8.11 -17.02 8.70
N GLN A 243 -6.91 -16.86 8.13
CA GLN A 243 -5.66 -16.68 8.87
C GLN A 243 -5.29 -15.22 9.06
N MET A 244 -5.54 -14.41 8.03
CA MET A 244 -5.23 -12.99 8.03
C MET A 244 -6.05 -12.25 6.97
N ILE A 245 -6.24 -10.95 7.22
CA ILE A 245 -6.72 -9.98 6.24
C ILE A 245 -5.73 -8.81 6.19
N SER A 246 -5.43 -8.32 4.99
CA SER A 246 -4.30 -7.40 4.81
C SER A 246 -4.44 -6.47 3.61
N TYR A 247 -3.63 -5.41 3.60
CA TYR A 247 -3.46 -4.45 2.51
C TYR A 247 -4.79 -3.86 1.98
N PRO A 248 -5.60 -3.20 2.83
CA PRO A 248 -6.86 -2.61 2.39
C PRO A 248 -6.68 -1.61 1.23
N HIS A 249 -7.67 -1.58 0.36
CA HIS A 249 -7.86 -0.53 -0.64
C HIS A 249 -9.31 -0.09 -0.69
N VAL A 250 -9.57 1.15 -0.28
CA VAL A 250 -10.94 1.70 -0.22
C VAL A 250 -11.23 2.54 -1.46
N PHE A 251 -12.36 2.30 -2.10
CA PHE A 251 -12.80 3.01 -3.29
C PHE A 251 -14.32 3.06 -3.40
N ALA A 252 -14.85 4.04 -4.15
CA ALA A 252 -16.28 4.19 -4.37
C ALA A 252 -16.67 3.91 -5.83
N VAL A 253 -17.78 3.19 -6.03
CA VAL A 253 -18.40 2.95 -7.34
C VAL A 253 -19.90 3.13 -7.21
N ASP A 254 -20.47 4.03 -8.00
CA ASP A 254 -21.92 4.28 -8.07
C ASP A 254 -22.59 4.48 -6.69
N GLY A 255 -21.94 5.29 -5.84
CA GLY A 255 -22.42 5.63 -4.50
C GLY A 255 -22.17 4.55 -3.43
N ARG A 256 -21.60 3.41 -3.79
CA ARG A 256 -21.23 2.34 -2.85
C ARG A 256 -19.73 2.39 -2.54
N ILE A 257 -19.37 2.20 -1.28
CA ILE A 257 -17.98 2.15 -0.82
C ILE A 257 -17.58 0.68 -0.69
N TYR A 258 -16.44 0.34 -1.29
CA TYR A 258 -15.85 -0.98 -1.28
C TYR A 258 -14.49 -0.96 -0.60
N LEU A 259 -14.13 -2.06 0.03
CA LEU A 259 -12.80 -2.34 0.54
C LEU A 259 -12.30 -3.61 -0.13
N ALA A 260 -11.30 -3.47 -1.00
CA ALA A 260 -10.53 -4.62 -1.48
C ALA A 260 -9.48 -5.01 -0.44
N TYR A 261 -9.29 -6.31 -0.21
CA TYR A 261 -8.31 -6.81 0.76
C TYR A 261 -7.72 -8.16 0.34
N LEU A 262 -6.52 -8.45 0.84
CA LEU A 262 -5.85 -9.74 0.65
C LEU A 262 -6.13 -10.66 1.84
N GLY A 263 -6.29 -11.95 1.55
CA GLY A 263 -6.45 -13.01 2.54
C GLY A 263 -5.12 -13.66 2.92
N ASN A 264 -5.17 -14.96 3.18
CA ASN A 264 -4.06 -15.76 3.66
C ASN A 264 -2.82 -15.67 2.77
N GLU A 265 -1.65 -15.82 3.41
CA GLU A 265 -0.34 -15.80 2.75
C GLU A 265 -0.10 -14.53 1.91
N VAL A 266 -0.65 -13.39 2.36
CA VAL A 266 -0.52 -12.09 1.70
C VAL A 266 -1.09 -12.15 0.27
N GLY A 267 -2.30 -12.71 0.14
CA GLY A 267 -3.05 -12.72 -1.12
C GLY A 267 -2.67 -13.83 -2.09
N ARG A 268 -2.17 -14.98 -1.60
CA ARG A 268 -1.91 -16.15 -2.45
C ARG A 268 -3.15 -16.60 -3.23
N GLY A 269 -4.33 -16.51 -2.60
CA GLY A 269 -5.63 -16.80 -3.19
C GLY A 269 -6.26 -15.64 -3.98
N GLY A 270 -5.55 -14.52 -4.14
CA GLY A 270 -6.08 -13.29 -4.71
C GLY A 270 -6.57 -12.30 -3.65
N PHE A 271 -7.56 -11.50 -4.01
CA PHE A 271 -8.16 -10.47 -3.16
C PHE A 271 -9.70 -10.62 -3.14
N GLY A 272 -10.31 -10.18 -2.05
CA GLY A 272 -11.76 -10.12 -1.86
C GLY A 272 -12.26 -8.68 -1.85
N LEU A 273 -13.59 -8.53 -1.85
CA LEU A 273 -14.29 -7.25 -1.72
C LEU A 273 -15.24 -7.32 -0.53
N ALA A 274 -15.11 -6.35 0.37
CA ALA A 274 -16.15 -6.01 1.33
C ALA A 274 -16.89 -4.76 0.84
N VAL A 275 -18.17 -4.65 1.18
CA VAL A 275 -19.01 -3.49 0.87
C VAL A 275 -19.41 -2.85 2.18
N LEU A 276 -19.29 -1.53 2.28
CA LEU A 276 -19.78 -0.80 3.43
C LEU A 276 -21.30 -0.96 3.51
N ASP A 277 -21.78 -1.46 4.65
CA ASP A 277 -23.18 -1.43 5.04
C ASP A 277 -23.40 -0.25 5.99
N GLY A 278 -24.32 0.66 5.64
CA GLY A 278 -24.60 1.89 6.39
C GLY A 278 -23.84 3.14 5.91
N LEU A 279 -23.69 4.10 6.82
CA LEU A 279 -23.03 5.40 6.60
C LEU A 279 -21.79 5.53 7.46
N LEU A 280 -20.86 6.37 7.00
CA LEU A 280 -19.68 6.75 7.76
C LEU A 280 -19.85 8.17 8.28
N ASP A 281 -19.82 8.27 9.60
CA ASP A 281 -19.98 9.48 10.39
C ASP A 281 -18.68 9.86 11.11
#